data_AF-A0A4D9D0L6-F1
#
_entry.id   AF-A0A4D9D0L6-F1
#
_cell.length_a   1.000
_cell.length_b   1.000
_cell.length_c   1.000
_cell.angle_alpha   90.00
_cell.angle_beta   90.00
_cell.angle_gamma   90.00
#
_symmetry.space_group_name_H-M   'P 1'
#
loop_
_entity.id
_entity.type
_entity.pdbx_description
1 polymer ?
#
loop_
_entity_poly.entity_id
_entity_poly.type
_entity_poly.pdbx_seq_one_letter_code
_entity_poly.pdbx_strand_id
1 'polypeptide(L)'
;MREFVVKGPPARIIFGPGCVSRVGAAEIRTLGCKRLVMVGSVRSLKNIPAVVALQSELGDLVVGTIPRVKENVSGDVVEEAGKEVGRLRADALIVVGGGTALGLAKALANLLPLSSTGPSQTPSPLTIISIPTTYSGSEVTSYHGVSVVLNPAAQALIDKDANKPHGIKVRKVAVRNQAVRPALVLYDAHFLQSLPHPLAISSLFNALAHAFEALWVNPMPSPQACWAASESVKIILRYIGNLDPSGRVADASESLMVMNELLYGAYLAAYSLDTEDLGLQHRLAHVLGGTYSVPHAQAHMLLLPHVLRFYEDAWADGGEKTTPLSHLKLGQAPSTQSLARCIFDIQRSLVHSKPPLSLQDVGLGQPDLEGVVHTLLEHGGIPMRQDVPISKPLLLGLLQHAISGESPPWEGRPASRTPRISYLSDQDFRAKDPEAASKIMARRHGQLLHLDRVLMHAPTVAQGWNAMFGSLRSGLRSIDGRLRELVILRVAVVNQAYYEYFQHYPVFLKEGGSVPEAEALGNWRSEASKYLFGAKDRAVLAYVDEMTGRIQVQDKTVKKLLATASTEAPESFVVELTALCAGYNMVSRFLEALHLTPESENPAALPRMPVDIHSTLGN
;
A
#
# COMPACT_ATOMS: atom_id res chain seq x y z
N MET A 1 -23.53 -19.58 -13.21
CA MET A 1 -24.17 -18.26 -13.47
C MET A 1 -23.51 -17.23 -12.56
N ARG A 2 -23.42 -15.95 -12.94
CA ARG A 2 -22.89 -14.90 -12.05
C ARG A 2 -24.06 -14.32 -11.26
N GLU A 3 -23.97 -14.35 -9.93
CA GLU A 3 -24.96 -13.76 -9.02
C GLU A 3 -24.29 -12.63 -8.25
N PHE A 4 -24.84 -11.41 -8.31
CA PHE A 4 -24.31 -10.26 -7.58
C PHE A 4 -25.40 -9.20 -7.36
N VAL A 5 -25.26 -8.40 -6.31
CA VAL A 5 -26.13 -7.25 -6.00
C VAL A 5 -25.29 -5.98 -6.01
N VAL A 6 -25.73 -4.95 -6.73
CA VAL A 6 -25.09 -3.63 -6.72
C VAL A 6 -26.02 -2.65 -6.03
N LYS A 7 -25.50 -1.89 -5.05
CA LYS A 7 -26.22 -0.80 -4.40
C LYS A 7 -25.70 0.54 -4.91
N GLY A 8 -26.56 1.44 -5.40
CA GLY A 8 -26.19 2.81 -5.74
C GLY A 8 -27.32 3.65 -6.34
N PRO A 9 -27.48 4.91 -5.90
CA PRO A 9 -27.50 6.01 -6.88
C PRO A 9 -26.34 7.02 -6.65
N PRO A 10 -25.84 7.66 -7.72
CA PRO A 10 -24.57 8.38 -7.71
C PRO A 10 -24.75 9.76 -7.09
N ALA A 11 -23.84 10.13 -6.18
CA ALA A 11 -23.54 11.53 -6.01
C ALA A 11 -23.25 12.13 -7.40
N ARG A 12 -23.72 13.34 -7.69
CA ARG A 12 -23.30 14.02 -8.91
C ARG A 12 -21.79 14.27 -8.80
N ILE A 13 -20.99 13.56 -9.59
CA ILE A 13 -19.53 13.69 -9.58
C ILE A 13 -19.12 14.60 -10.73
N ILE A 14 -18.39 15.66 -10.40
CA ILE A 14 -17.73 16.52 -11.38
C ILE A 14 -16.24 16.47 -11.11
N PHE A 15 -15.49 16.00 -12.10
CA PHE A 15 -14.08 15.71 -11.96
C PHE A 15 -13.26 16.57 -12.92
N GLY A 16 -12.19 17.15 -12.42
CA GLY A 16 -11.14 17.73 -13.24
C GLY A 16 -10.63 19.05 -12.66
N PRO A 17 -9.35 19.39 -12.90
CA PRO A 17 -8.76 20.60 -12.34
C PRO A 17 -9.53 21.84 -12.77
N GLY A 18 -9.82 22.74 -11.83
CA GLY A 18 -10.57 23.98 -12.02
C GLY A 18 -12.09 23.82 -12.09
N CYS A 19 -12.65 22.62 -11.84
CA CYS A 19 -14.10 22.42 -11.92
C CYS A 19 -14.88 23.25 -10.91
N VAL A 20 -14.30 23.54 -9.73
CA VAL A 20 -14.95 24.39 -8.71
C VAL A 20 -15.21 25.79 -9.27
N SER A 21 -14.20 26.40 -9.91
CA SER A 21 -14.33 27.74 -10.50
C SER A 21 -15.18 27.76 -11.77
N ARG A 22 -15.15 26.69 -12.58
CA ARG A 22 -15.88 26.66 -13.86
C ARG A 22 -17.37 26.43 -13.71
N VAL A 23 -17.77 25.53 -12.80
CA VAL A 23 -19.17 25.07 -12.71
C VAL A 23 -19.72 24.99 -11.28
N GLY A 24 -18.89 25.19 -10.25
CA GLY A 24 -19.26 24.89 -8.86
C GLY A 24 -20.52 25.61 -8.39
N ALA A 25 -20.62 26.92 -8.59
CA ALA A 25 -21.79 27.68 -8.14
C ALA A 25 -23.06 27.35 -8.94
N ALA A 26 -22.94 27.17 -10.26
CA ALA A 26 -24.06 26.77 -11.11
C ALA A 26 -24.63 25.41 -10.66
N GLU A 27 -23.75 24.44 -10.40
CA GLU A 27 -24.10 23.09 -9.99
C GLU A 27 -24.72 23.06 -8.59
N ILE A 28 -24.18 23.83 -7.64
CA ILE A 28 -24.75 23.98 -6.30
C ILE A 28 -26.17 24.57 -6.37
N ARG A 29 -26.42 25.56 -7.24
CA ARG A 29 -27.76 26.14 -7.42
C ARG A 29 -28.78 25.13 -7.94
N THR A 30 -28.37 24.14 -8.75
CA THR A 30 -29.30 23.10 -9.24
C THR A 30 -29.88 22.24 -8.13
N LEU A 31 -29.23 22.18 -6.96
CA LEU A 31 -29.71 21.44 -5.79
C LEU A 31 -30.90 22.12 -5.10
N GLY A 32 -31.23 23.38 -5.45
CA GLY A 32 -32.39 24.10 -4.90
C GLY A 32 -32.29 24.47 -3.42
N CYS A 33 -31.10 24.33 -2.81
CA CYS A 33 -30.82 24.69 -1.42
C CYS A 33 -30.79 26.22 -1.25
N LYS A 34 -31.29 26.72 -0.12
CA LYS A 34 -31.50 28.15 0.11
C LYS A 34 -30.57 28.73 1.16
N ARG A 35 -30.05 27.91 2.08
CA ARG A 35 -29.28 28.34 3.25
C ARG A 35 -28.08 27.41 3.45
N LEU A 36 -26.97 27.80 2.86
CA LEU A 36 -25.73 27.04 2.79
C LEU A 36 -24.80 27.44 3.93
N VAL A 37 -24.22 26.46 4.61
CA VAL A 37 -23.11 26.69 5.55
C VAL A 37 -21.84 26.04 5.02
N MET A 38 -20.74 26.80 4.97
CA MET A 38 -19.45 26.25 4.55
C MET A 38 -18.71 25.65 5.74
N VAL A 39 -18.21 24.43 5.61
CA VAL A 39 -17.50 23.70 6.66
C VAL A 39 -16.07 23.41 6.19
N GLY A 40 -15.08 23.77 7.00
CA GLY A 40 -13.67 23.57 6.64
C GLY A 40 -12.72 24.23 7.63
N SER A 41 -11.41 24.09 7.40
CA SER A 41 -10.43 24.85 8.18
C SER A 41 -10.45 26.33 7.80
N VAL A 42 -9.99 27.22 8.69
CA VAL A 42 -9.81 28.66 8.36
C VAL A 42 -9.02 28.83 7.07
N ARG A 43 -7.94 28.05 6.89
CA ARG A 43 -7.12 28.06 5.67
C ARG A 43 -7.93 27.67 4.44
N SER A 44 -8.70 26.57 4.53
CA SER A 44 -9.51 26.07 3.43
C SER A 44 -10.59 27.05 3.00
N LEU A 45 -11.23 27.72 3.97
CA LEU A 45 -12.38 28.60 3.71
C LEU A 45 -11.96 30.01 3.27
N LYS A 46 -10.87 30.57 3.81
CA LYS A 46 -10.50 31.97 3.60
C LYS A 46 -9.30 32.18 2.68
N ASN A 47 -8.40 31.20 2.56
CA ASN A 47 -7.10 31.39 1.90
C ASN A 47 -7.01 30.71 0.52
N ILE A 48 -8.05 29.98 0.09
CA ILE A 48 -8.09 29.37 -1.25
C ILE A 48 -8.92 30.29 -2.17
N PRO A 49 -8.32 30.92 -3.19
CA PRO A 49 -9.01 31.89 -4.05
C PRO A 49 -10.27 31.33 -4.71
N ALA A 50 -10.25 30.07 -5.15
CA ALA A 50 -11.42 29.40 -5.74
C ALA A 50 -12.59 29.28 -4.75
N VAL A 51 -12.33 29.13 -3.45
CA VAL A 51 -13.38 29.06 -2.41
C VAL A 51 -13.95 30.43 -2.13
N VAL A 52 -13.11 31.46 -2.07
CA VAL A 52 -13.57 32.85 -1.90
C VAL A 52 -14.41 33.29 -3.09
N ALA A 53 -13.98 32.95 -4.31
CA ALA A 53 -14.75 33.20 -5.54
C ALA A 53 -16.09 32.45 -5.52
N LEU A 54 -16.08 31.16 -5.14
CA LEU A 54 -17.31 30.36 -5.01
C LEU A 54 -18.28 30.98 -3.99
N GLN A 55 -17.77 31.38 -2.82
CA GLN A 55 -18.56 32.03 -1.78
C GLN A 55 -19.16 33.35 -2.29
N SER A 56 -18.35 34.18 -2.98
CA SER A 56 -18.81 35.44 -3.57
C SER A 56 -19.87 35.21 -4.65
N GLU A 57 -19.72 34.18 -5.47
CA GLU A 57 -20.68 33.89 -6.53
C GLU A 57 -22.00 33.38 -5.94
N LEU A 58 -21.96 32.53 -4.92
CA LEU A 58 -23.16 32.04 -4.22
C LEU A 58 -23.90 33.14 -3.44
N GLY A 59 -23.18 34.20 -3.02
CA GLY A 59 -23.76 35.38 -2.39
C GLY A 59 -24.58 35.05 -1.13
N ASP A 60 -25.80 35.57 -1.07
CA ASP A 60 -26.70 35.45 0.09
C ASP A 60 -27.14 34.01 0.42
N LEU A 61 -26.89 33.05 -0.49
CA LEU A 61 -27.10 31.64 -0.19
C LEU A 61 -26.17 31.15 0.93
N VAL A 62 -24.95 31.71 1.06
CA VAL A 62 -24.02 31.33 2.11
C VAL A 62 -24.31 32.11 3.39
N VAL A 63 -24.98 31.46 4.34
CA VAL A 63 -25.49 32.10 5.56
C VAL A 63 -24.51 32.03 6.74
N GLY A 64 -23.42 31.27 6.60
CA GLY A 64 -22.36 31.20 7.62
C GLY A 64 -21.25 30.20 7.30
N THR A 65 -20.28 30.13 8.20
CA THR A 65 -19.12 29.24 8.09
C THR A 65 -18.81 28.56 9.41
N ILE A 66 -18.37 27.31 9.37
CA ILE A 66 -17.87 26.54 10.52
C ILE A 66 -16.37 26.30 10.31
N PRO A 67 -15.49 27.14 10.89
CA PRO A 67 -14.05 27.13 10.61
C PRO A 67 -13.26 26.12 11.46
N ARG A 68 -13.94 25.25 12.22
CA ARG A 68 -13.34 24.31 13.18
C ARG A 68 -13.61 22.88 12.78
N VAL A 69 -12.53 22.18 12.41
CA VAL A 69 -12.52 20.74 12.19
C VAL A 69 -11.35 20.18 12.99
N LYS A 70 -11.65 19.49 14.10
CA LYS A 70 -10.65 18.76 14.89
C LYS A 70 -10.62 17.30 14.47
N GLU A 71 -9.44 16.68 14.52
CA GLU A 71 -9.31 15.24 14.30
C GLU A 71 -10.25 14.45 15.23
N ASN A 72 -10.66 13.27 14.77
CA ASN A 72 -11.54 12.33 15.46
C ASN A 72 -13.01 12.72 15.66
N VAL A 73 -13.47 13.91 15.21
CA VAL A 73 -14.89 14.34 15.22
C VAL A 73 -15.58 13.95 16.53
N SER A 74 -15.16 14.60 17.62
CA SER A 74 -15.69 14.35 18.96
C SER A 74 -17.13 14.85 19.09
N GLY A 75 -17.93 14.22 19.97
CA GLY A 75 -19.35 14.54 20.13
C GLY A 75 -19.64 16.01 20.47
N ASP A 76 -18.77 16.66 21.24
CA ASP A 76 -18.84 18.08 21.58
C ASP A 76 -18.72 18.99 20.35
N VAL A 77 -17.84 18.65 19.40
CA VAL A 77 -17.69 19.38 18.13
C VAL A 77 -18.94 19.24 17.26
N VAL A 78 -19.54 18.05 17.24
CA VAL A 78 -20.80 17.80 16.52
C VAL A 78 -21.94 18.61 17.15
N GLU A 79 -22.03 18.67 18.47
CA GLU A 79 -23.06 19.43 19.17
C GLU A 79 -22.92 20.95 18.94
N GLU A 80 -21.71 21.50 19.08
CA GLU A 80 -21.43 22.93 18.84
C GLU A 80 -21.76 23.32 17.39
N ALA A 81 -21.26 22.55 16.42
CA ALA A 81 -21.55 22.77 15.01
C ALA A 81 -23.06 22.62 14.72
N GLY A 82 -23.73 21.68 15.37
CA GLY A 82 -25.17 21.45 15.25
C GLY A 82 -26.01 22.63 15.71
N LYS A 83 -25.63 23.26 16.84
CA LYS A 83 -26.28 24.50 17.33
C LYS A 83 -26.14 25.63 16.31
N GLU A 84 -24.96 25.80 15.71
CA GLU A 84 -24.73 26.84 14.71
C GLU A 84 -25.51 26.59 13.41
N VAL A 85 -25.52 25.35 12.91
CA VAL A 85 -26.33 24.95 11.76
C VAL A 85 -27.82 25.21 12.00
N GLY A 86 -28.33 24.84 13.19
CA GLY A 86 -29.71 25.09 13.59
C GLY A 86 -30.05 26.57 13.71
N ARG A 87 -29.16 27.37 14.35
CA ARG A 87 -29.30 28.84 14.49
C ARG A 87 -29.37 29.50 13.11
N LEU A 88 -28.53 29.06 12.19
CA LEU A 88 -28.49 29.54 10.81
C LEU A 88 -29.60 28.94 9.94
N ARG A 89 -30.39 27.98 10.44
CA ARG A 89 -31.43 27.27 9.68
C ARG A 89 -30.90 26.76 8.33
N ALA A 90 -29.70 26.21 8.32
CA ALA A 90 -29.09 25.74 7.08
C ALA A 90 -29.83 24.51 6.54
N ASP A 91 -29.94 24.41 5.22
CA ASP A 91 -30.51 23.25 4.52
C ASP A 91 -29.44 22.45 3.75
N ALA A 92 -28.22 23.00 3.62
CA ALA A 92 -27.09 22.30 3.05
C ALA A 92 -25.73 22.72 3.63
N LEU A 93 -24.75 21.82 3.50
CA LEU A 93 -23.37 22.01 3.93
C LEU A 93 -22.43 21.92 2.72
N ILE A 94 -21.62 22.96 2.48
CA ILE A 94 -20.51 22.92 1.52
C ILE A 94 -19.23 22.60 2.30
N VAL A 95 -18.72 21.39 2.13
CA VAL A 95 -17.54 20.90 2.84
C VAL A 95 -16.31 21.09 1.98
N VAL A 96 -15.38 21.93 2.44
CA VAL A 96 -14.05 22.10 1.83
C VAL A 96 -13.01 21.54 2.79
N GLY A 97 -12.63 20.28 2.59
CA GLY A 97 -11.70 19.61 3.49
C GLY A 97 -11.50 18.14 3.20
N GLY A 98 -10.75 17.48 4.09
CA GLY A 98 -10.56 16.03 4.06
C GLY A 98 -11.61 15.25 4.83
N GLY A 99 -11.35 13.95 5.04
CA GLY A 99 -12.27 13.01 5.67
C GLY A 99 -12.81 13.45 7.04
N THR A 100 -12.05 14.19 7.83
CA THR A 100 -12.51 14.73 9.12
C THR A 100 -13.61 15.79 8.98
N ALA A 101 -13.45 16.74 8.04
CA ALA A 101 -14.43 17.80 7.81
C ALA A 101 -15.74 17.22 7.28
N LEU A 102 -15.61 16.24 6.37
CA LEU A 102 -16.75 15.55 5.82
C LEU A 102 -17.41 14.61 6.82
N GLY A 103 -16.61 13.95 7.68
CA GLY A 103 -17.12 13.15 8.80
C GLY A 103 -18.01 13.97 9.74
N LEU A 104 -17.60 15.20 10.07
CA LEU A 104 -18.42 16.14 10.83
C LEU A 104 -19.73 16.48 10.09
N ALA A 105 -19.67 16.83 8.81
CA ALA A 105 -20.87 17.14 8.03
C ALA A 105 -21.86 15.97 7.95
N LYS A 106 -21.35 14.75 7.77
CA LYS A 106 -22.16 13.52 7.78
C LYS A 106 -22.77 13.24 9.15
N ALA A 107 -22.01 13.44 10.22
CA ALA A 107 -22.53 13.30 11.59
C ALA A 107 -23.67 14.30 11.84
N LEU A 108 -23.51 15.55 11.41
CA LEU A 108 -24.56 16.58 11.49
C LEU A 108 -25.80 16.18 10.70
N ALA A 109 -25.64 15.76 9.44
CA ALA A 109 -26.75 15.33 8.59
C ALA A 109 -27.50 14.11 9.18
N ASN A 110 -26.79 13.23 9.88
CA ASN A 110 -27.36 12.05 10.52
C ASN A 110 -28.07 12.35 11.85
N LEU A 111 -27.48 13.21 12.70
CA LEU A 111 -27.89 13.38 14.09
C LEU A 111 -28.85 14.55 14.31
N LEU A 112 -28.76 15.63 13.52
CA LEU A 112 -29.63 16.79 13.71
C LEU A 112 -31.13 16.51 13.52
N PRO A 113 -31.56 15.71 12.52
CA PRO A 113 -32.98 15.37 12.37
C PRO A 113 -33.56 14.60 13.57
N LEU A 114 -32.71 13.96 14.38
CA LEU A 114 -33.11 13.14 15.54
C LEU A 114 -33.24 13.96 16.83
N SER A 115 -32.58 15.13 16.93
CA SER A 115 -32.57 15.97 18.13
C SER A 115 -33.76 16.95 18.21
N SER A 116 -34.53 17.10 17.13
CA SER A 116 -35.75 17.92 17.06
C SER A 116 -36.96 17.16 17.62
N THR A 117 -37.04 17.01 18.94
CA THR A 117 -38.17 16.37 19.65
C THR A 117 -39.35 17.31 19.91
N GLY A 118 -39.65 18.22 18.97
CA GLY A 118 -40.80 19.15 19.03
C GLY A 118 -41.88 18.80 17.99
N PRO A 119 -43.18 18.98 18.28
CA PRO A 119 -44.29 18.52 17.43
C PRO A 119 -44.53 19.34 16.15
N SER A 120 -43.53 20.05 15.62
CA SER A 120 -43.66 20.77 14.35
C SER A 120 -42.30 20.86 13.65
N GLN A 121 -42.27 20.35 12.40
CA GLN A 121 -41.15 20.29 11.46
C GLN A 121 -40.18 19.14 11.68
N THR A 122 -40.42 18.02 10.99
CA THR A 122 -39.38 17.06 10.61
C THR A 122 -38.35 17.79 9.74
N PRO A 123 -37.09 18.01 10.17
CA PRO A 123 -36.09 18.59 9.31
C PRO A 123 -35.74 17.58 8.21
N SER A 124 -35.77 17.99 6.94
CA SER A 124 -35.15 17.22 5.86
C SER A 124 -33.65 17.00 6.19
N PRO A 125 -33.06 15.84 5.85
CA PRO A 125 -31.63 15.63 6.06
C PRO A 125 -30.83 16.71 5.32
N LEU A 126 -29.76 17.20 5.96
CA LEU A 126 -28.89 18.24 5.38
C LEU A 126 -28.27 17.72 4.08
N THR A 127 -28.42 18.48 2.99
CA THR A 127 -27.73 18.18 1.73
C THR A 127 -26.24 18.45 1.88
N ILE A 128 -25.39 17.47 1.55
CA ILE A 128 -23.93 17.65 1.64
C ILE A 128 -23.35 17.85 0.22
N ILE A 129 -22.55 18.89 0.07
CA ILE A 129 -21.72 19.17 -1.12
C ILE A 129 -20.26 19.04 -0.69
N SER A 130 -19.45 18.28 -1.42
CA SER A 130 -18.06 17.99 -1.04
C SER A 130 -17.05 18.52 -2.06
N ILE A 131 -16.02 19.21 -1.56
CA ILE A 131 -14.81 19.62 -2.28
C ILE A 131 -13.62 19.01 -1.53
N PRO A 132 -13.20 17.78 -1.89
CA PRO A 132 -12.19 17.04 -1.14
C PRO A 132 -10.80 17.68 -1.26
N THR A 133 -10.10 17.77 -0.13
CA THR A 133 -8.71 18.28 -0.05
C THR A 133 -7.70 17.20 0.37
N THR A 134 -8.11 15.93 0.32
CA THR A 134 -7.32 14.75 0.70
C THR A 134 -7.75 13.56 -0.15
N TYR A 135 -6.96 12.49 -0.18
CA TYR A 135 -7.28 11.23 -0.85
C TYR A 135 -8.13 10.28 0.03
N SER A 136 -8.97 10.81 0.93
CA SER A 136 -9.66 9.99 1.95
C SER A 136 -10.80 9.16 1.37
N GLY A 137 -11.45 9.64 0.31
CA GLY A 137 -12.57 8.95 -0.31
C GLY A 137 -13.91 9.08 0.42
N SER A 138 -13.97 9.73 1.58
CA SER A 138 -15.21 9.85 2.35
C SER A 138 -16.35 10.52 1.55
N GLU A 139 -16.02 11.35 0.57
CA GLU A 139 -16.93 12.10 -0.31
C GLU A 139 -17.88 11.25 -1.16
N VAL A 140 -17.65 9.94 -1.26
CA VAL A 140 -18.54 9.03 -1.99
C VAL A 140 -19.10 7.91 -1.11
N THR A 141 -18.72 7.85 0.17
CA THR A 141 -19.18 6.80 1.09
C THR A 141 -20.41 7.19 1.89
N SER A 142 -21.19 6.18 2.26
CA SER A 142 -22.31 6.23 3.20
C SER A 142 -21.88 6.05 4.67
N TYR A 143 -20.56 6.00 4.92
CA TYR A 143 -19.99 5.83 6.26
C TYR A 143 -19.61 7.18 6.88
N HIS A 144 -19.81 7.30 8.19
CA HIS A 144 -19.16 8.32 9.02
C HIS A 144 -18.75 7.72 10.36
N GLY A 145 -17.74 8.32 10.99
CA GLY A 145 -17.23 7.90 12.29
C GLY A 145 -17.33 9.04 13.29
N VAL A 146 -17.95 8.78 14.45
CA VAL A 146 -18.01 9.72 15.58
C VAL A 146 -17.24 9.14 16.75
N SER A 147 -16.41 9.95 17.39
CA SER A 147 -15.75 9.55 18.64
C SER A 147 -16.66 9.90 19.81
N VAL A 148 -17.10 8.86 20.52
CA VAL A 148 -17.99 8.95 21.68
C VAL A 148 -17.16 8.73 22.94
N VAL A 149 -17.22 9.68 23.86
CA VAL A 149 -16.71 9.51 25.23
C VAL A 149 -17.71 8.63 25.98
N LEU A 150 -17.25 7.49 26.51
CA LEU A 150 -18.11 6.61 27.30
C LEU A 150 -18.43 7.31 28.63
N ASN A 151 -19.72 7.36 29.00
CA ASN A 151 -20.11 7.98 30.26
C ASN A 151 -19.69 7.10 31.47
N PRO A 152 -19.58 7.66 32.68
CA PRO A 152 -19.12 6.91 33.86
C PRO A 152 -19.97 5.67 34.20
N ALA A 153 -21.26 5.66 33.85
CA ALA A 153 -22.13 4.51 34.08
C ALA A 153 -21.88 3.36 33.09
N ALA A 154 -21.65 3.69 31.81
CA ALA A 154 -21.25 2.75 30.76
C ALA A 154 -19.83 2.22 31.02
N GLN A 155 -18.93 3.09 31.50
CA GLN A 155 -17.59 2.70 31.94
C GLN A 155 -17.65 1.75 33.14
N ALA A 156 -18.49 2.04 34.15
CA ALA A 156 -18.66 1.18 35.32
C ALA A 156 -19.32 -0.18 35.00
N LEU A 157 -20.07 -0.29 33.90
CA LEU A 157 -20.58 -1.57 33.40
C LEU A 157 -19.49 -2.39 32.69
N ILE A 158 -18.53 -1.72 32.03
CA ILE A 158 -17.35 -2.35 31.40
C ILE A 158 -16.34 -2.78 32.47
N ASP A 159 -16.09 -1.94 33.48
CA ASP A 159 -15.12 -2.19 34.56
C ASP A 159 -15.59 -3.28 35.57
N LYS A 160 -16.90 -3.58 35.63
CA LYS A 160 -17.46 -4.65 36.48
C LYS A 160 -17.25 -6.06 35.93
N ASP A 161 -16.85 -6.18 34.67
CA ASP A 161 -16.51 -7.45 34.05
C ASP A 161 -15.01 -7.70 34.23
N ALA A 162 -14.64 -8.59 35.16
CA ALA A 162 -13.25 -8.85 35.56
C ALA A 162 -12.36 -9.39 34.42
N ASN A 163 -12.96 -9.75 33.28
CA ASN A 163 -12.28 -10.24 32.08
C ASN A 163 -12.11 -9.16 30.98
N LYS A 164 -12.44 -7.88 31.22
CA LYS A 164 -12.33 -6.81 30.21
C LYS A 164 -11.24 -5.76 30.51
N PRO A 165 -10.64 -5.17 29.47
CA PRO A 165 -9.43 -4.36 29.61
C PRO A 165 -9.76 -3.00 30.22
N HIS A 166 -9.02 -2.65 31.28
CA HIS A 166 -9.16 -1.37 31.98
C HIS A 166 -8.54 -0.24 31.12
N GLY A 167 -9.32 0.80 30.76
CA GLY A 167 -8.75 2.06 30.26
C GLY A 167 -9.32 2.67 28.97
N ILE A 168 -10.33 2.09 28.33
CA ILE A 168 -10.93 2.66 27.09
C ILE A 168 -11.81 3.88 27.42
N LYS A 169 -11.26 5.10 27.35
CA LYS A 169 -12.00 6.34 27.63
C LYS A 169 -12.82 6.87 26.45
N VAL A 170 -12.44 6.54 25.22
CA VAL A 170 -13.05 7.06 23.98
C VAL A 170 -13.19 5.93 22.97
N ARG A 171 -14.37 5.85 22.34
CA ARG A 171 -14.67 4.83 21.32
C ARG A 171 -15.07 5.50 20.01
N LYS A 172 -14.47 5.04 18.90
CA LYS A 172 -14.91 5.44 17.55
C LYS A 172 -16.04 4.53 17.08
N VAL A 173 -17.20 5.10 16.81
CA VAL A 173 -18.37 4.38 16.29
C VAL A 173 -18.54 4.73 14.82
N ALA A 174 -18.45 3.73 13.95
CA ALA A 174 -18.74 3.86 12.53
C ALA A 174 -20.21 3.57 12.26
N VAL A 175 -20.88 4.49 11.56
CA VAL A 175 -22.30 4.40 11.20
C VAL A 175 -22.42 4.42 9.69
N ARG A 176 -23.20 3.50 9.12
CA ARG A 176 -23.56 3.48 7.70
C ARG A 176 -24.98 4.02 7.54
N ASN A 177 -25.14 5.11 6.80
CA ASN A 177 -26.43 5.67 6.44
C ASN A 177 -26.38 6.25 5.02
N GLN A 178 -27.23 5.78 4.11
CA GLN A 178 -27.27 6.28 2.74
C GLN A 178 -27.63 7.77 2.65
N ALA A 179 -28.38 8.29 3.62
CA ALA A 179 -28.79 9.69 3.67
C ALA A 179 -27.62 10.66 3.93
N VAL A 180 -26.46 10.17 4.40
CA VAL A 180 -25.27 11.02 4.64
C VAL A 180 -24.34 11.09 3.44
N ARG A 181 -24.65 10.39 2.34
CA ARG A 181 -23.81 10.46 1.14
C ARG A 181 -23.93 11.87 0.53
N PRO A 182 -22.81 12.52 0.15
CA PRO A 182 -22.87 13.79 -0.55
C PRO A 182 -23.73 13.75 -1.82
N ALA A 183 -24.49 14.80 -2.08
CA ALA A 183 -25.31 14.95 -3.27
C ALA A 183 -24.50 15.42 -4.49
N LEU A 184 -23.45 16.22 -4.24
CA LEU A 184 -22.53 16.75 -5.24
C LEU A 184 -21.09 16.63 -4.74
N VAL A 185 -20.19 16.15 -5.58
CA VAL A 185 -18.74 16.09 -5.31
C VAL A 185 -17.99 16.79 -6.45
N LEU A 186 -17.19 17.79 -6.10
CA LEU A 186 -16.35 18.55 -7.03
C LEU A 186 -14.88 18.15 -6.80
N TYR A 187 -14.39 17.18 -7.57
CA TYR A 187 -13.00 16.75 -7.52
C TYR A 187 -12.12 17.70 -8.34
N ASP A 188 -11.36 18.54 -7.62
CA ASP A 188 -10.46 19.52 -8.22
C ASP A 188 -9.05 19.40 -7.62
N ALA A 189 -8.10 18.90 -8.40
CA ALA A 189 -6.74 18.63 -7.95
C ALA A 189 -5.98 19.87 -7.44
N HIS A 190 -6.41 21.10 -7.76
CA HIS A 190 -5.81 22.32 -7.20
C HIS A 190 -5.94 22.36 -5.66
N PHE A 191 -6.99 21.76 -5.11
CA PHE A 191 -7.23 21.72 -3.67
C PHE A 191 -6.28 20.78 -2.92
N LEU A 192 -5.53 19.94 -3.63
CA LEU A 192 -4.53 19.03 -3.09
C LEU A 192 -3.14 19.67 -2.99
N GLN A 193 -2.88 20.78 -3.68
CA GLN A 193 -1.56 21.46 -3.68
C GLN A 193 -1.11 21.91 -2.29
N SER A 194 -2.06 22.09 -1.37
CA SER A 194 -1.81 22.53 0.00
C SER A 194 -1.67 21.39 1.02
N LEU A 195 -1.90 20.15 0.58
CA LEU A 195 -1.89 18.94 1.40
C LEU A 195 -0.45 18.59 1.80
N PRO A 196 -0.12 18.50 3.11
CA PRO A 196 1.21 18.07 3.54
C PRO A 196 1.56 16.69 2.98
N HIS A 197 2.76 16.56 2.43
CA HIS A 197 3.18 15.36 1.72
C HIS A 197 3.11 14.06 2.55
N PRO A 198 3.55 14.01 3.83
CA PRO A 198 3.35 12.82 4.68
C PRO A 198 1.88 12.39 4.81
N LEU A 199 0.96 13.37 4.84
CA LEU A 199 -0.47 13.12 4.92
C LEU A 199 -1.04 12.67 3.57
N ALA A 200 -0.52 13.19 2.45
CA ALA A 200 -0.88 12.72 1.11
C ALA A 200 -0.59 11.22 0.95
N ILE A 201 0.63 10.79 1.30
CA ILE A 201 1.03 9.39 1.27
C ILE A 201 0.15 8.54 2.20
N SER A 202 0.00 8.93 3.47
CA SER A 202 -0.85 8.20 4.42
C SER A 202 -2.30 8.07 3.93
N SER A 203 -2.84 9.13 3.31
CA SER A 203 -4.19 9.13 2.75
C SER A 203 -4.32 8.23 1.52
N LEU A 204 -3.28 8.09 0.70
CA LEU A 204 -3.28 7.15 -0.44
C LEU A 204 -3.19 5.69 0.01
N PHE A 205 -2.46 5.40 1.09
CA PHE A 205 -2.49 4.07 1.71
C PHE A 205 -3.86 3.74 2.31
N ASN A 206 -4.58 4.73 2.85
CA ASN A 206 -5.99 4.55 3.21
C ASN A 206 -6.86 4.22 1.98
N ALA A 207 -6.65 4.91 0.85
CA ALA A 207 -7.33 4.55 -0.38
C ALA A 207 -6.97 3.13 -0.87
N LEU A 208 -5.70 2.71 -0.78
CA LEU A 208 -5.33 1.32 -1.07
C LEU A 208 -6.06 0.33 -0.16
N ALA A 209 -6.13 0.60 1.15
CA ALA A 209 -6.91 -0.19 2.11
C ALA A 209 -8.39 -0.30 1.69
N HIS A 210 -9.01 0.79 1.21
CA HIS A 210 -10.38 0.76 0.70
C HIS A 210 -10.54 -0.20 -0.48
N ALA A 211 -9.66 -0.08 -1.49
CA ALA A 211 -9.72 -0.92 -2.69
C ALA A 211 -9.49 -2.40 -2.35
N PHE A 212 -8.55 -2.66 -1.46
CA PHE A 212 -8.20 -3.99 -1.00
C PHE A 212 -9.34 -4.66 -0.21
N GLU A 213 -9.91 -3.99 0.79
CA GLU A 213 -11.05 -4.54 1.53
C GLU A 213 -12.27 -4.82 0.64
N ALA A 214 -12.53 -3.95 -0.35
CA ALA A 214 -13.62 -4.16 -1.30
C ALA A 214 -13.52 -5.47 -2.11
N LEU A 215 -12.32 -6.07 -2.20
CA LEU A 215 -12.10 -7.30 -2.96
C LEU A 215 -12.28 -8.57 -2.15
N TRP A 216 -12.15 -8.53 -0.82
CA TRP A 216 -12.07 -9.75 -0.02
C TRP A 216 -12.92 -9.78 1.25
N VAL A 217 -13.51 -8.66 1.66
CA VAL A 217 -14.48 -8.68 2.76
C VAL A 217 -15.72 -9.48 2.37
N ASN A 218 -16.21 -9.26 1.16
CA ASN A 218 -17.29 -10.04 0.56
C ASN A 218 -16.70 -11.26 -0.17
N PRO A 219 -17.17 -12.50 0.09
CA PRO A 219 -16.74 -13.68 -0.66
C PRO A 219 -17.02 -13.59 -2.17
N MET A 220 -18.04 -12.80 -2.55
CA MET A 220 -18.50 -12.59 -3.92
C MET A 220 -18.64 -11.09 -4.20
N PRO A 221 -17.51 -10.35 -4.29
CA PRO A 221 -17.54 -8.91 -4.54
C PRO A 221 -18.18 -8.62 -5.90
N SER A 222 -18.87 -7.48 -6.02
CA SER A 222 -19.52 -7.13 -7.29
C SER A 222 -18.48 -6.92 -8.41
N PRO A 223 -18.82 -7.22 -9.68
CA PRO A 223 -17.92 -6.95 -10.81
C PRO A 223 -17.47 -5.49 -10.91
N GLN A 224 -18.33 -4.56 -10.50
CA GLN A 224 -18.07 -3.12 -10.46
C GLN A 224 -17.05 -2.77 -9.37
N ALA A 225 -17.20 -3.32 -8.16
CA ALA A 225 -16.23 -3.17 -7.08
C ALA A 225 -14.87 -3.74 -7.50
N CYS A 226 -14.85 -4.94 -8.10
CA CYS A 226 -13.62 -5.57 -8.58
C CYS A 226 -12.87 -4.71 -9.61
N TRP A 227 -13.59 -4.15 -10.58
CA TRP A 227 -13.02 -3.27 -11.59
C TRP A 227 -12.47 -1.99 -10.96
N ALA A 228 -13.29 -1.29 -10.15
CA ALA A 228 -12.91 -0.02 -9.55
C ALA A 228 -11.72 -0.17 -8.58
N ALA A 229 -11.72 -1.22 -7.75
CA ALA A 229 -10.61 -1.54 -6.87
C ALA A 229 -9.34 -1.89 -7.65
N SER A 230 -9.43 -2.71 -8.69
CA SER A 230 -8.27 -3.06 -9.53
C SER A 230 -7.66 -1.83 -10.21
N GLU A 231 -8.51 -0.98 -10.79
CA GLU A 231 -8.08 0.25 -11.46
C GLU A 231 -7.47 1.24 -10.46
N SER A 232 -8.10 1.39 -9.29
CA SER A 232 -7.58 2.20 -8.19
C SER A 232 -6.16 1.78 -7.78
N VAL A 233 -5.96 0.48 -7.49
CA VAL A 233 -4.65 -0.06 -7.09
C VAL A 233 -3.60 0.21 -8.16
N LYS A 234 -3.91 -0.02 -9.45
CA LYS A 234 -2.99 0.28 -10.55
C LYS A 234 -2.56 1.74 -10.57
N ILE A 235 -3.53 2.64 -10.53
CA ILE A 235 -3.28 4.08 -10.65
C ILE A 235 -2.49 4.58 -9.45
N ILE A 236 -2.90 4.22 -8.23
CA ILE A 236 -2.22 4.67 -7.02
C ILE A 236 -0.77 4.17 -7.02
N LEU A 237 -0.54 2.88 -7.24
CA LEU A 237 0.81 2.33 -7.19
C LEU A 237 1.71 2.82 -8.33
N ARG A 238 1.13 3.14 -9.50
CA ARG A 238 1.86 3.76 -10.62
C ARG A 238 2.37 5.16 -10.30
N TYR A 239 1.58 5.97 -9.60
CA TYR A 239 1.85 7.41 -9.44
C TYR A 239 2.32 7.81 -8.04
N ILE A 240 2.14 6.98 -7.00
CA ILE A 240 2.49 7.35 -5.62
C ILE A 240 3.98 7.69 -5.46
N GLY A 241 4.86 7.04 -6.22
CA GLY A 241 6.31 7.30 -6.22
C GLY A 241 6.74 8.55 -6.99
N ASN A 242 5.83 9.20 -7.73
CA ASN A 242 6.13 10.43 -8.49
C ASN A 242 6.04 11.68 -7.62
N LEU A 243 5.51 11.59 -6.41
CA LEU A 243 5.45 12.72 -5.48
C LEU A 243 6.83 12.91 -4.83
N ASP A 244 7.51 14.02 -5.12
CA ASP A 244 8.79 14.39 -4.51
C ASP A 244 8.62 14.77 -3.02
N PRO A 245 9.70 14.95 -2.23
CA PRO A 245 9.59 15.33 -0.81
C PRO A 245 8.80 16.62 -0.53
N SER A 246 8.63 17.49 -1.52
CA SER A 246 7.82 18.71 -1.45
C SER A 246 6.35 18.50 -1.85
N GLY A 247 5.98 17.26 -2.20
CA GLY A 247 4.67 16.87 -2.73
C GLY A 247 4.43 17.29 -4.17
N ARG A 248 5.49 17.57 -4.92
CA ARG A 248 5.45 18.05 -6.31
C ARG A 248 6.29 17.17 -7.21
N VAL A 249 6.25 17.44 -8.50
CA VAL A 249 7.21 16.96 -9.50
C VAL A 249 7.97 18.21 -9.96
N ALA A 250 9.11 18.05 -10.61
CA ALA A 250 9.92 19.18 -11.07
C ALA A 250 9.11 20.18 -11.93
N ASP A 251 8.09 19.69 -12.65
CA ASP A 251 7.14 20.49 -13.41
C ASP A 251 5.77 20.64 -12.70
N ALA A 252 5.23 21.86 -12.71
CA ALA A 252 3.97 22.18 -12.02
C ALA A 252 2.74 21.59 -12.72
N SER A 253 2.76 21.46 -14.05
CA SER A 253 1.69 20.83 -14.83
C SER A 253 1.69 19.33 -14.61
N GLU A 254 2.87 18.71 -14.61
CA GLU A 254 3.05 17.30 -14.28
C GLU A 254 2.59 16.99 -12.84
N SER A 255 2.90 17.89 -11.89
CA SER A 255 2.40 17.79 -10.51
C SER A 255 0.88 17.76 -10.43
N LEU A 256 0.20 18.65 -11.15
CA LEU A 256 -1.25 18.70 -11.17
C LEU A 256 -1.84 17.46 -11.84
N MET A 257 -1.23 16.97 -12.91
CA MET A 257 -1.62 15.71 -13.56
C MET A 257 -1.50 14.52 -12.61
N VAL A 258 -0.36 14.34 -11.94
CA VAL A 258 -0.14 13.26 -10.97
C VAL A 258 -1.15 13.34 -9.83
N MET A 259 -1.37 14.53 -9.26
CA MET A 259 -2.39 14.72 -8.20
C MET A 259 -3.80 14.37 -8.68
N ASN A 260 -4.13 14.71 -9.94
CA ASN A 260 -5.43 14.42 -10.55
C ASN A 260 -5.65 12.92 -10.77
N GLU A 261 -4.63 12.20 -11.26
CA GLU A 261 -4.67 10.74 -11.41
C GLU A 261 -4.79 10.04 -10.05
N LEU A 262 -4.00 10.45 -9.06
CA LEU A 262 -4.10 9.92 -7.70
C LEU A 262 -5.47 10.18 -7.07
N LEU A 263 -6.08 11.34 -7.34
CA LEU A 263 -7.41 11.68 -6.87
C LEU A 263 -8.48 10.78 -7.52
N TYR A 264 -8.32 10.47 -8.80
CA TYR A 264 -9.19 9.53 -9.51
C TYR A 264 -9.03 8.11 -8.95
N GLY A 265 -7.80 7.67 -8.68
CA GLY A 265 -7.54 6.40 -8.00
C GLY A 265 -8.19 6.32 -6.61
N ALA A 266 -8.12 7.39 -5.82
CA ALA A 266 -8.76 7.45 -4.51
C ALA A 266 -10.29 7.44 -4.58
N TYR A 267 -10.87 8.14 -5.56
CA TYR A 267 -12.31 8.09 -5.85
C TYR A 267 -12.78 6.66 -6.15
N LEU A 268 -12.08 5.95 -7.04
CA LEU A 268 -12.43 4.57 -7.41
C LEU A 268 -12.32 3.62 -6.21
N ALA A 269 -11.31 3.80 -5.36
CA ALA A 269 -11.16 3.01 -4.14
C ALA A 269 -12.39 3.15 -3.23
N ALA A 270 -12.81 4.39 -3.00
CA ALA A 270 -13.92 4.68 -2.12
C ALA A 270 -15.26 4.28 -2.72
N TYR A 271 -15.43 4.40 -4.03
CA TYR A 271 -16.57 3.86 -4.76
C TYR A 271 -16.68 2.34 -4.55
N SER A 272 -15.56 1.61 -4.67
CA SER A 272 -15.54 0.15 -4.46
C SER A 272 -15.86 -0.24 -3.01
N LEU A 273 -15.36 0.52 -2.03
CA LEU A 273 -15.64 0.25 -0.62
C LEU A 273 -17.11 0.52 -0.26
N ASP A 274 -17.71 1.59 -0.78
CA ASP A 274 -19.10 1.95 -0.42
C ASP A 274 -20.13 0.94 -0.93
N THR A 275 -19.79 0.18 -1.98
CA THR A 275 -20.61 -0.95 -2.45
C THR A 275 -20.48 -2.18 -1.57
N GLU A 276 -19.43 -2.30 -0.76
CA GLU A 276 -19.08 -3.46 0.06
C GLU A 276 -19.14 -3.11 1.57
N ASP A 277 -18.61 -3.97 2.44
CA ASP A 277 -18.52 -3.77 3.89
C ASP A 277 -17.07 -3.53 4.36
N LEU A 278 -16.89 -3.06 5.59
CA LEU A 278 -15.57 -2.81 6.20
C LEU A 278 -15.00 -4.07 6.87
N GLY A 279 -13.72 -4.34 6.66
CA GLY A 279 -13.03 -5.55 7.13
C GLY A 279 -12.12 -5.35 8.34
N LEU A 280 -11.08 -6.19 8.43
CA LEU A 280 -10.10 -6.21 9.53
C LEU A 280 -9.33 -4.88 9.63
N GLN A 281 -8.92 -4.33 8.50
CA GLN A 281 -8.05 -3.16 8.41
C GLN A 281 -8.75 -1.94 9.04
N HIS A 282 -9.98 -1.63 8.62
CA HIS A 282 -10.72 -0.48 9.15
C HIS A 282 -11.09 -0.64 10.62
N ARG A 283 -11.37 -1.86 11.07
CA ARG A 283 -11.69 -2.10 12.49
C ARG A 283 -10.48 -1.91 13.39
N LEU A 284 -9.32 -2.44 13.01
CA LEU A 284 -8.07 -2.15 13.72
C LEU A 284 -7.81 -0.64 13.77
N ALA A 285 -7.95 0.05 12.63
CA ALA A 285 -7.79 1.50 12.57
C ALA A 285 -8.80 2.26 13.46
N HIS A 286 -10.03 1.79 13.59
CA HIS A 286 -11.03 2.39 14.50
C HIS A 286 -10.69 2.16 15.98
N VAL A 287 -10.25 0.95 16.35
CA VAL A 287 -9.86 0.65 17.73
C VAL A 287 -8.63 1.47 18.13
N LEU A 288 -7.61 1.53 17.27
CA LEU A 288 -6.40 2.32 17.51
C LEU A 288 -6.70 3.82 17.55
N GLY A 289 -7.53 4.31 16.63
CA GLY A 289 -7.90 5.73 16.58
C GLY A 289 -8.78 6.17 17.75
N GLY A 290 -9.70 5.31 18.20
CA GLY A 290 -10.55 5.60 19.37
C GLY A 290 -9.78 5.54 20.69
N THR A 291 -9.00 4.47 20.89
CA THR A 291 -8.36 4.18 22.18
C THR A 291 -7.05 4.96 22.37
N TYR A 292 -6.25 5.08 21.32
CA TYR A 292 -4.90 5.64 21.39
C TYR A 292 -4.72 6.92 20.57
N SER A 293 -5.80 7.46 20.00
CA SER A 293 -5.75 8.66 19.14
C SER A 293 -4.83 8.56 17.93
N VAL A 294 -4.54 7.33 17.46
CA VAL A 294 -3.75 7.13 16.24
C VAL A 294 -4.49 7.74 15.04
N PRO A 295 -3.89 8.65 14.26
CA PRO A 295 -4.55 9.28 13.12
C PRO A 295 -4.98 8.24 12.08
N HIS A 296 -6.22 8.35 11.60
CA HIS A 296 -6.86 7.29 10.81
C HIS A 296 -6.09 6.89 9.55
N ALA A 297 -5.65 7.86 8.75
CA ALA A 297 -4.89 7.58 7.52
C ALA A 297 -3.52 6.92 7.82
N GLN A 298 -2.88 7.32 8.93
CA GLN A 298 -1.61 6.75 9.35
C GLN A 298 -1.78 5.33 9.88
N ALA A 299 -2.85 5.06 10.65
CA ALA A 299 -3.19 3.69 11.05
C ALA A 299 -3.30 2.77 9.83
N HIS A 300 -3.99 3.22 8.78
CA HIS A 300 -4.10 2.43 7.55
C HIS A 300 -2.75 2.16 6.89
N MET A 301 -1.94 3.20 6.72
CA MET A 301 -0.60 3.06 6.16
C MET A 301 0.26 2.05 6.92
N LEU A 302 0.23 2.11 8.25
CA LEU A 302 1.07 1.31 9.13
C LEU A 302 0.57 -0.13 9.27
N LEU A 303 -0.74 -0.36 9.16
CA LEU A 303 -1.34 -1.69 9.29
C LEU A 303 -1.39 -2.45 7.95
N LEU A 304 -1.51 -1.75 6.83
CA LEU A 304 -1.87 -2.35 5.54
C LEU A 304 -0.95 -3.52 5.14
N PRO A 305 0.39 -3.40 5.17
CA PRO A 305 1.25 -4.53 4.81
C PRO A 305 1.04 -5.76 5.70
N HIS A 306 0.74 -5.56 6.98
CA HIS A 306 0.58 -6.67 7.93
C HIS A 306 -0.79 -7.33 7.81
N VAL A 307 -1.84 -6.54 7.56
CA VAL A 307 -3.18 -7.08 7.28
C VAL A 307 -3.21 -7.84 5.95
N LEU A 308 -2.54 -7.33 4.92
CA LEU A 308 -2.36 -8.06 3.67
C LEU A 308 -1.68 -9.41 3.91
N ARG A 309 -0.62 -9.43 4.73
CA ARG A 309 0.09 -10.67 5.04
C ARG A 309 -0.81 -11.67 5.76
N PHE A 310 -1.57 -11.19 6.75
CA PHE A 310 -2.53 -12.01 7.48
C PHE A 310 -3.54 -12.69 6.54
N TYR A 311 -4.06 -11.97 5.55
CA TYR A 311 -4.97 -12.56 4.56
C TYR A 311 -4.26 -13.54 3.62
N GLU A 312 -3.04 -13.23 3.17
CA GLU A 312 -2.23 -14.16 2.35
C GLU A 312 -2.00 -15.50 3.06
N ASP A 313 -1.64 -15.47 4.35
CA ASP A 313 -1.41 -16.68 5.17
C ASP A 313 -2.70 -17.52 5.28
N ALA A 314 -3.81 -16.87 5.61
CA ALA A 314 -5.10 -17.55 5.73
C ALA A 314 -5.53 -18.27 4.43
N TRP A 315 -5.24 -17.69 3.26
CA TRP A 315 -5.60 -18.30 1.98
C TRP A 315 -4.63 -19.40 1.53
N ALA A 316 -3.36 -19.34 1.95
CA ALA A 316 -2.37 -20.38 1.65
C ALA A 316 -2.74 -21.73 2.30
N ASP A 317 -3.26 -21.69 3.53
CA ASP A 317 -3.65 -22.88 4.30
C ASP A 317 -5.02 -23.45 3.89
N GLY A 318 -5.91 -22.63 3.32
CA GLY A 318 -7.31 -22.96 3.05
C GLY A 318 -7.59 -23.78 1.77
N GLY A 319 -6.60 -24.02 0.91
CA GLY A 319 -6.74 -24.89 -0.28
C GLY A 319 -7.63 -24.37 -1.42
N GLU A 320 -8.19 -23.16 -1.34
CA GLU A 320 -8.95 -22.56 -2.44
C GLU A 320 -8.06 -22.10 -3.60
N LYS A 321 -8.39 -22.51 -4.83
CA LYS A 321 -7.69 -22.11 -6.06
C LYS A 321 -7.98 -20.66 -6.49
N THR A 322 -8.90 -19.98 -5.83
CA THR A 322 -9.33 -18.61 -6.16
C THR A 322 -9.15 -17.69 -4.95
N THR A 323 -7.90 -17.34 -4.66
CA THR A 323 -7.61 -16.25 -3.71
C THR A 323 -8.31 -14.97 -4.18
N PRO A 324 -8.82 -14.10 -3.30
CA PRO A 324 -9.34 -12.79 -3.69
C PRO A 324 -8.36 -11.91 -4.49
N LEU A 325 -7.04 -12.19 -4.40
CA LEU A 325 -6.02 -11.64 -5.29
C LEU A 325 -6.28 -11.93 -6.78
N SER A 326 -6.98 -13.01 -7.12
CA SER A 326 -7.40 -13.31 -8.50
C SER A 326 -8.39 -12.29 -9.06
N HIS A 327 -9.06 -11.49 -8.20
CA HIS A 327 -9.91 -10.39 -8.62
C HIS A 327 -9.10 -9.15 -9.01
N LEU A 328 -7.86 -9.00 -8.51
CA LEU A 328 -6.94 -7.95 -8.95
C LEU A 328 -6.49 -8.24 -10.38
N LYS A 329 -7.13 -7.57 -11.35
CA LYS A 329 -6.79 -7.72 -12.77
C LYS A 329 -5.57 -6.89 -13.13
N LEU A 330 -4.42 -7.19 -12.53
CA LEU A 330 -3.13 -6.51 -12.73
C LEU A 330 -2.34 -6.99 -13.96
N GLY A 331 -2.95 -7.71 -14.91
CA GLY A 331 -2.22 -8.39 -16.00
C GLY A 331 -1.98 -9.87 -15.68
N GLN A 332 -1.43 -10.64 -16.64
CA GLN A 332 -1.39 -12.11 -16.56
C GLN A 332 -0.64 -12.62 -15.29
N ALA A 333 -1.31 -13.44 -14.48
CA ALA A 333 -0.73 -14.11 -13.31
C ALA A 333 0.13 -15.32 -13.73
N PRO A 334 1.13 -15.77 -12.91
CA PRO A 334 1.41 -15.38 -11.54
C PRO A 334 2.83 -14.78 -11.37
N SER A 335 2.99 -13.71 -10.59
CA SER A 335 4.23 -13.60 -9.81
C SER A 335 3.93 -14.18 -8.43
N THR A 336 4.79 -15.06 -7.95
CA THR A 336 4.82 -15.66 -6.60
C THR A 336 5.02 -14.65 -5.47
N GLN A 337 4.76 -13.37 -5.76
CA GLN A 337 5.15 -12.19 -5.00
C GLN A 337 4.04 -11.84 -4.02
N SER A 338 4.38 -11.84 -2.74
CA SER A 338 3.50 -11.34 -1.68
C SER A 338 3.15 -9.87 -1.96
N LEU A 339 1.87 -9.58 -2.13
CA LEU A 339 1.32 -8.23 -2.24
C LEU A 339 1.64 -7.44 -0.97
N ALA A 340 1.56 -8.09 0.19
CA ALA A 340 1.99 -7.53 1.46
C ALA A 340 3.44 -7.02 1.42
N ARG A 341 4.34 -7.81 0.81
CA ARG A 341 5.75 -7.42 0.62
C ARG A 341 5.89 -6.23 -0.32
N CYS A 342 5.18 -6.24 -1.45
CA CYS A 342 5.17 -5.13 -2.39
C CYS A 342 4.74 -3.82 -1.72
N ILE A 343 3.62 -3.84 -0.98
CA ILE A 343 3.11 -2.66 -0.27
C ILE A 343 4.07 -2.21 0.85
N PHE A 344 4.70 -3.13 1.60
CA PHE A 344 5.72 -2.78 2.60
C PHE A 344 6.96 -2.13 1.97
N ASP A 345 7.44 -2.66 0.85
CA ASP A 345 8.62 -2.13 0.16
C ASP A 345 8.32 -0.75 -0.45
N ILE A 346 7.12 -0.56 -1.03
CA ILE A 346 6.65 0.76 -1.50
C ILE A 346 6.61 1.75 -0.34
N GLN A 347 5.98 1.39 0.79
CA GLN A 347 5.93 2.22 1.98
C GLN A 347 7.33 2.68 2.42
N ARG A 348 8.31 1.78 2.35
CA ARG A 348 9.69 2.04 2.78
C ARG A 348 10.48 2.86 1.77
N SER A 349 10.24 2.69 0.47
CA SER A 349 10.87 3.53 -0.56
C SER A 349 10.41 5.00 -0.50
N LEU A 350 9.25 5.26 0.14
CA LEU A 350 8.71 6.60 0.38
C LEU A 350 9.24 7.25 1.66
N VAL A 351 10.27 6.71 2.31
CA VAL A 351 10.85 7.27 3.56
C VAL A 351 11.33 8.72 3.40
N HIS A 352 11.78 9.10 2.20
CA HIS A 352 12.23 10.46 1.90
C HIS A 352 11.11 11.50 2.04
N SER A 353 9.86 11.05 1.91
CA SER A 353 8.63 11.83 2.10
C SER A 353 8.29 12.06 3.57
N LYS A 354 9.07 11.48 4.49
CA LYS A 354 8.90 11.50 5.96
C LYS A 354 7.48 11.11 6.46
N PRO A 355 6.82 10.08 5.90
CA PRO A 355 5.65 9.51 6.55
C PRO A 355 6.06 8.74 7.81
N PRO A 356 5.16 8.50 8.76
CA PRO A 356 5.43 7.55 9.83
C PRO A 356 5.62 6.14 9.25
N LEU A 357 6.54 5.38 9.85
CA LEU A 357 6.89 4.01 9.43
C LEU A 357 6.64 2.96 10.51
N SER A 358 6.23 3.39 11.71
CA SER A 358 5.82 2.54 12.82
C SER A 358 4.64 3.18 13.57
N LEU A 359 3.86 2.39 14.33
CA LEU A 359 2.87 2.98 15.22
C LEU A 359 3.52 3.76 16.38
N GLN A 360 4.77 3.45 16.74
CA GLN A 360 5.55 4.24 17.70
C GLN A 360 5.81 5.67 17.20
N ASP A 361 6.05 5.85 15.90
CA ASP A 361 6.29 7.17 15.28
C ASP A 361 5.09 8.12 15.44
N VAL A 362 3.89 7.56 15.62
CA VAL A 362 2.63 8.31 15.80
C VAL A 362 2.18 8.36 17.26
N GLY A 363 3.08 8.06 18.20
CA GLY A 363 2.87 8.21 19.64
C GLY A 363 2.25 6.99 20.33
N LEU A 364 2.14 5.83 19.66
CA LEU A 364 1.72 4.61 20.30
C LEU A 364 2.88 4.02 21.12
N GLY A 365 2.83 4.19 22.45
CA GLY A 365 3.85 3.68 23.38
C GLY A 365 3.81 2.15 23.55
N GLN A 366 3.54 1.68 24.78
CA GLN A 366 3.21 0.28 25.03
C GLN A 366 1.70 0.12 25.21
N PRO A 367 0.95 -0.11 24.12
CA PRO A 367 -0.49 -0.30 24.22
C PRO A 367 -0.82 -1.64 24.89
N ASP A 368 -1.99 -1.71 25.53
CA ASP A 368 -2.59 -2.98 25.91
C ASP A 368 -3.08 -3.72 24.65
N LEU A 369 -2.20 -4.54 24.09
CA LEU A 369 -2.46 -5.33 22.89
C LEU A 369 -3.56 -6.37 23.10
N GLU A 370 -3.61 -6.97 24.29
CA GLU A 370 -4.66 -7.92 24.64
C GLU A 370 -6.01 -7.22 24.61
N GLY A 371 -6.09 -6.01 25.17
CA GLY A 371 -7.30 -5.22 25.16
C GLY A 371 -7.73 -4.74 23.77
N VAL A 372 -6.79 -4.42 22.88
CA VAL A 372 -7.07 -4.12 21.47
C VAL A 372 -7.69 -5.33 20.77
N VAL A 373 -7.06 -6.50 20.88
CA VAL A 373 -7.53 -7.73 20.23
C VAL A 373 -8.88 -8.17 20.81
N HIS A 374 -9.06 -8.08 22.12
CA HIS A 374 -10.32 -8.38 22.77
C HIS A 374 -11.44 -7.45 22.30
N THR A 375 -11.20 -6.13 22.26
CA THR A 375 -12.17 -5.14 21.76
C THR A 375 -12.57 -5.43 20.32
N LEU A 376 -11.60 -5.81 19.47
CA LEU A 376 -11.82 -6.18 18.08
C LEU A 376 -12.74 -7.41 17.94
N LEU A 377 -12.56 -8.42 18.79
CA LEU A 377 -13.29 -9.69 18.75
C LEU A 377 -14.70 -9.61 19.37
N GLU A 378 -14.89 -8.83 20.43
CA GLU A 378 -16.19 -8.74 21.13
C GLU A 378 -17.24 -7.88 20.41
N HIS A 379 -16.83 -6.81 19.72
CA HIS A 379 -17.73 -5.73 19.32
C HIS A 379 -18.43 -5.93 17.96
N GLY A 380 -18.97 -7.14 17.75
CA GLY A 380 -19.75 -7.51 16.58
C GLY A 380 -18.87 -8.22 15.55
N GLY A 381 -19.36 -9.31 14.97
CA GLY A 381 -18.60 -10.08 13.98
C GLY A 381 -18.02 -9.16 12.92
N ILE A 382 -16.72 -9.26 12.69
CA ILE A 382 -16.13 -8.69 11.47
C ILE A 382 -16.93 -9.34 10.33
N PRO A 383 -17.61 -8.59 9.44
CA PRO A 383 -18.23 -9.20 8.27
C PRO A 383 -17.07 -9.84 7.53
N MET A 384 -16.98 -11.15 7.67
CA MET A 384 -15.80 -11.88 7.29
C MET A 384 -16.23 -13.09 6.53
N ARG A 385 -15.48 -13.29 5.45
CA ARG A 385 -15.17 -14.57 4.89
C ARG A 385 -14.95 -15.59 6.03
N GLN A 386 -15.87 -16.55 6.13
CA GLN A 386 -15.84 -17.63 7.13
C GLN A 386 -14.58 -18.49 7.01
N ASP A 387 -13.91 -18.42 5.86
CA ASP A 387 -12.70 -19.12 5.47
C ASP A 387 -11.38 -18.47 5.95
N VAL A 388 -11.43 -17.33 6.66
CA VAL A 388 -10.23 -16.69 7.24
C VAL A 388 -10.19 -16.93 8.76
N PRO A 389 -9.38 -17.87 9.26
CA PRO A 389 -9.31 -18.14 10.70
C PRO A 389 -8.62 -16.98 11.43
N ILE A 390 -9.40 -16.19 12.18
CA ILE A 390 -8.81 -15.23 13.13
C ILE A 390 -8.46 -15.96 14.41
N SER A 391 -7.21 -15.84 14.82
CA SER A 391 -6.76 -16.22 16.15
C SER A 391 -6.13 -15.03 16.87
N LYS A 392 -6.30 -14.98 18.21
CA LYS A 392 -5.65 -13.99 19.08
C LYS A 392 -4.12 -13.92 18.84
N PRO A 393 -3.37 -15.05 18.74
CA PRO A 393 -1.94 -15.01 18.45
C PRO A 393 -1.57 -14.31 17.14
N LEU A 394 -2.31 -14.56 16.05
CA LEU A 394 -2.04 -13.93 14.75
C LEU A 394 -2.24 -12.42 14.79
N LEU A 395 -3.31 -11.96 15.44
CA LEU A 395 -3.58 -10.52 15.60
C LEU A 395 -2.55 -9.83 16.49
N LEU A 396 -2.09 -10.48 17.55
CA LEU A 396 -1.02 -9.95 18.41
C LEU A 396 0.30 -9.82 17.63
N GLY A 397 0.68 -10.84 16.85
CA GLY A 397 1.88 -10.80 16.01
C GLY A 397 1.82 -9.72 14.93
N LEU A 398 0.67 -9.54 14.29
CA LEU A 398 0.41 -8.44 13.36
C LEU A 398 0.67 -7.08 14.00
N LEU A 399 0.05 -6.83 15.17
CA LEU A 399 0.17 -5.55 15.88
C LEU A 399 1.60 -5.30 16.38
N GLN A 400 2.30 -6.33 16.85
CA GLN A 400 3.68 -6.19 17.35
C GLN A 400 4.65 -5.71 16.25
N HIS A 401 4.54 -6.27 15.04
CA HIS A 401 5.36 -5.81 13.91
C HIS A 401 4.95 -4.41 13.44
N ALA A 402 3.66 -4.09 13.39
CA ALA A 402 3.20 -2.75 13.03
C ALA A 402 3.65 -1.68 14.05
N ILE A 403 3.74 -2.03 15.34
CA ILE A 403 4.22 -1.15 16.41
C ILE A 403 5.68 -0.80 16.26
N SER A 404 6.52 -1.82 16.05
CA SER A 404 7.97 -1.64 15.88
C SER A 404 8.35 -1.12 14.49
N GLY A 405 7.43 -1.15 13.52
CA GLY A 405 7.75 -0.88 12.12
C GLY A 405 8.63 -1.98 11.50
N GLU A 406 8.68 -3.16 12.12
CA GLU A 406 9.32 -4.32 11.51
C GLU A 406 8.49 -4.83 10.33
N SER A 407 9.11 -5.58 9.43
CA SER A 407 8.36 -6.20 8.34
C SER A 407 7.39 -7.26 8.87
N PRO A 408 6.21 -7.47 8.25
CA PRO A 408 5.41 -8.67 8.49
C PRO A 408 6.26 -9.95 8.43
N PRO A 409 5.90 -11.01 9.18
CA PRO A 409 6.60 -12.27 9.10
C PRO A 409 6.29 -12.88 7.75
N TRP A 410 7.20 -12.71 6.80
CA TRP A 410 7.16 -13.46 5.56
C TRP A 410 7.46 -14.90 5.96
N GLU A 411 6.47 -15.80 6.01
CA GLU A 411 6.83 -17.21 5.84
C GLU A 411 7.56 -17.28 4.50
N GLY A 412 8.86 -17.51 4.56
CA GLY A 412 9.73 -17.20 3.44
C GLY A 412 10.34 -15.79 3.46
N ARG A 413 11.01 -15.39 4.56
CA ARG A 413 12.44 -15.14 4.30
C ARG A 413 12.95 -16.44 3.73
N PRO A 414 13.61 -16.52 2.58
CA PRO A 414 14.14 -17.82 2.16
C PRO A 414 15.10 -18.45 3.17
N ALA A 415 15.49 -17.72 4.23
CA ALA A 415 16.08 -18.27 5.45
C ALA A 415 15.17 -19.14 6.37
N SER A 416 13.84 -19.16 6.23
CA SER A 416 12.91 -19.91 7.10
C SER A 416 12.24 -21.11 6.43
N ARG A 417 12.51 -21.38 5.14
CA ARG A 417 12.01 -22.58 4.47
C ARG A 417 12.87 -23.78 4.89
N THR A 418 12.25 -24.92 5.17
CA THR A 418 13.03 -26.15 5.32
C THR A 418 13.53 -26.58 3.93
N PRO A 419 14.84 -26.86 3.76
CA PRO A 419 15.36 -27.31 2.48
C PRO A 419 14.75 -28.66 2.11
N ARG A 420 14.36 -28.83 0.85
CA ARG A 420 13.75 -30.07 0.37
C ARG A 420 14.75 -31.23 0.28
N ILE A 421 16.03 -30.89 0.17
CA ILE A 421 17.16 -31.81 0.15
C ILE A 421 18.11 -31.41 1.28
N SER A 422 18.50 -32.38 2.10
CA SER A 422 19.40 -32.16 3.23
C SER A 422 20.77 -31.65 2.77
N TYR A 423 21.35 -30.70 3.51
CA TYR A 423 22.72 -30.27 3.29
C TYR A 423 23.70 -31.36 3.74
N LEU A 424 24.55 -31.82 2.83
CA LEU A 424 25.58 -32.81 3.16
C LEU A 424 26.53 -32.27 4.23
N SER A 425 26.85 -33.11 5.21
CA SER A 425 27.93 -32.85 6.15
C SER A 425 29.26 -32.79 5.41
N ASP A 426 30.28 -32.21 6.04
CA ASP A 426 31.64 -32.19 5.51
C ASP A 426 32.23 -33.58 5.22
N GLN A 427 31.82 -34.58 6.01
CA GLN A 427 32.22 -35.97 5.81
C GLN A 427 31.50 -36.57 4.60
N ASP A 428 30.18 -36.45 4.53
CA ASP A 428 29.38 -37.00 3.44
C ASP A 428 29.70 -36.33 2.11
N PHE A 429 29.96 -35.02 2.13
CA PHE A 429 30.37 -34.25 0.96
C PHE A 429 31.65 -34.81 0.33
N ARG A 430 32.67 -35.11 1.16
CA ARG A 430 33.93 -35.72 0.68
C ARG A 430 33.73 -37.15 0.19
N ALA A 431 32.83 -37.90 0.82
CA ALA A 431 32.57 -39.29 0.48
C ALA A 431 31.84 -39.46 -0.87
N LYS A 432 31.05 -38.47 -1.31
CA LYS A 432 30.29 -38.54 -2.57
C LYS A 432 31.17 -38.67 -3.81
N ASP A 433 32.22 -37.86 -3.90
CA ASP A 433 33.23 -37.89 -4.97
C ASP A 433 34.47 -37.12 -4.46
N PRO A 434 35.53 -37.82 -4.02
CA PRO A 434 36.70 -37.20 -3.41
C PRO A 434 37.43 -36.19 -4.30
N GLU A 435 37.45 -36.43 -5.62
CA GLU A 435 38.16 -35.55 -6.55
C GLU A 435 37.38 -34.25 -6.74
N ALA A 436 36.08 -34.35 -7.01
CA ALA A 436 35.22 -33.18 -7.14
C ALA A 436 35.13 -32.39 -5.82
N ALA A 437 35.02 -33.09 -4.69
CA ALA A 437 34.99 -32.46 -3.37
C ALA A 437 36.26 -31.66 -3.10
N SER A 438 37.44 -32.22 -3.39
CA SER A 438 38.72 -31.54 -3.22
C SER A 438 38.79 -30.25 -4.05
N LYS A 439 38.40 -30.29 -5.32
CA LYS A 439 38.37 -29.11 -6.20
C LYS A 439 37.41 -28.02 -5.69
N ILE A 440 36.21 -28.40 -5.25
CA ILE A 440 35.20 -27.45 -4.75
C ILE A 440 35.66 -26.81 -3.43
N MET A 441 36.17 -27.61 -2.49
CA MET A 441 36.65 -27.12 -1.20
C MET A 441 37.85 -26.19 -1.35
N ALA A 442 38.80 -26.51 -2.24
CA ALA A 442 39.94 -25.65 -2.53
C ALA A 442 39.50 -24.27 -3.04
N ARG A 443 38.55 -24.24 -4.00
CA ARG A 443 37.96 -22.99 -4.50
C ARG A 443 37.23 -22.19 -3.42
N ARG A 444 36.61 -22.87 -2.46
CA ARG A 444 35.84 -22.26 -1.36
C ARG A 444 36.68 -21.94 -0.13
N HIS A 445 38.00 -22.15 -0.18
CA HIS A 445 38.88 -22.00 0.99
C HIS A 445 38.36 -22.76 2.22
N GLY A 446 37.75 -23.94 2.00
CA GLY A 446 37.16 -24.77 3.04
C GLY A 446 35.74 -24.40 3.50
N GLN A 447 35.19 -23.24 3.11
CA GLN A 447 33.86 -22.79 3.50
C GLN A 447 32.81 -23.12 2.43
N LEU A 448 32.24 -24.33 2.50
CA LEU A 448 31.21 -24.79 1.56
C LEU A 448 29.89 -24.05 1.77
N LEU A 449 29.30 -23.56 0.67
CA LEU A 449 27.95 -23.03 0.67
C LEU A 449 26.92 -24.16 0.75
N HIS A 450 25.71 -23.87 1.23
CA HIS A 450 24.57 -24.78 1.19
C HIS A 450 24.27 -25.24 -0.25
N LEU A 451 24.43 -24.36 -1.24
CA LEU A 451 24.33 -24.75 -2.65
C LEU A 451 25.37 -25.81 -3.05
N ASP A 452 26.63 -25.67 -2.61
CA ASP A 452 27.66 -26.68 -2.91
C ASP A 452 27.24 -28.03 -2.29
N ARG A 453 26.77 -28.00 -1.03
CA ARG A 453 26.32 -29.19 -0.28
C ARG A 453 25.13 -29.89 -0.94
N VAL A 454 24.18 -29.15 -1.50
CA VAL A 454 23.03 -29.74 -2.21
C VAL A 454 23.44 -30.31 -3.56
N LEU A 455 24.21 -29.56 -4.36
CA LEU A 455 24.65 -30.01 -5.69
C LEU A 455 25.45 -31.31 -5.62
N MET A 456 26.23 -31.50 -4.56
CA MET A 456 27.10 -32.67 -4.40
C MET A 456 26.34 -33.98 -4.15
N HIS A 457 25.02 -33.95 -3.94
CA HIS A 457 24.19 -35.16 -4.08
C HIS A 457 24.26 -35.75 -5.50
N ALA A 458 24.59 -34.94 -6.51
CA ALA A 458 24.81 -35.34 -7.90
C ALA A 458 26.16 -34.77 -8.42
N PRO A 459 27.30 -35.46 -8.17
CA PRO A 459 28.64 -34.93 -8.47
C PRO A 459 28.84 -34.47 -9.92
N THR A 460 28.29 -35.20 -10.90
CA THR A 460 28.36 -34.80 -12.33
C THR A 460 27.72 -33.43 -12.57
N VAL A 461 26.58 -33.17 -11.92
CA VAL A 461 25.89 -31.87 -12.01
C VAL A 461 26.73 -30.81 -11.28
N ALA A 462 27.25 -31.10 -10.09
CA ALA A 462 28.08 -30.17 -9.33
C ALA A 462 29.33 -29.72 -10.12
N GLN A 463 30.02 -30.65 -10.79
CA GLN A 463 31.19 -30.33 -11.61
C GLN A 463 30.84 -29.42 -12.79
N GLY A 464 29.81 -29.78 -13.58
CA GLY A 464 29.35 -28.98 -14.72
C GLY A 464 28.86 -27.60 -14.30
N TRP A 465 28.08 -27.52 -13.22
CA TRP A 465 27.63 -26.26 -12.62
C TRP A 465 28.81 -25.36 -12.29
N ASN A 466 29.81 -25.88 -11.58
CA ASN A 466 30.96 -25.10 -11.15
C ASN A 466 31.82 -24.61 -12.31
N ALA A 467 31.97 -25.40 -13.38
CA ALA A 467 32.68 -24.98 -14.58
C ALA A 467 31.94 -23.83 -15.29
N MET A 468 30.65 -24.00 -15.59
CA MET A 468 29.84 -23.01 -16.29
C MET A 468 29.76 -21.68 -15.53
N PHE A 469 29.40 -21.71 -14.24
CA PHE A 469 29.31 -20.50 -13.42
C PHE A 469 30.67 -19.93 -12.99
N GLY A 470 31.75 -20.70 -13.13
CA GLY A 470 33.11 -20.17 -13.08
C GLY A 470 33.37 -19.23 -14.26
N SER A 471 33.06 -19.69 -15.47
CA SER A 471 33.19 -18.89 -16.70
C SER A 471 32.32 -17.64 -16.70
N LEU A 472 31.04 -17.74 -16.27
CA LEU A 472 30.16 -16.56 -16.19
C LEU A 472 30.59 -15.54 -15.13
N ARG A 473 31.24 -15.98 -14.04
CA ARG A 473 31.72 -15.04 -13.01
C ARG A 473 33.06 -14.42 -13.35
N SER A 474 34.00 -15.16 -13.93
CA SER A 474 35.39 -14.69 -14.07
C SER A 474 35.90 -14.60 -15.51
N GLY A 475 35.15 -15.12 -16.49
CA GLY A 475 35.59 -15.24 -17.87
C GLY A 475 35.03 -14.18 -18.83
N LEU A 476 33.99 -13.44 -18.43
CA LEU A 476 33.37 -12.40 -19.25
C LEU A 476 34.34 -11.23 -19.45
N ARG A 477 34.47 -10.75 -20.69
CA ARG A 477 35.43 -9.68 -21.05
C ARG A 477 34.78 -8.33 -21.29
N SER A 478 33.50 -8.33 -21.65
CA SER A 478 32.76 -7.12 -22.01
C SER A 478 31.91 -6.56 -20.87
N ILE A 479 31.80 -7.30 -19.77
CA ILE A 479 31.00 -6.95 -18.58
C ILE A 479 31.94 -6.84 -17.37
N ASP A 480 32.04 -5.63 -16.80
CA ASP A 480 32.79 -5.39 -15.57
C ASP A 480 32.10 -6.01 -14.34
N GLY A 481 32.83 -6.10 -13.23
CA GLY A 481 32.36 -6.73 -11.99
C GLY A 481 31.09 -6.09 -11.44
N ARG A 482 31.01 -4.74 -11.38
CA ARG A 482 29.81 -4.04 -10.87
C ARG A 482 28.59 -4.37 -11.73
N LEU A 483 28.71 -4.26 -13.05
CA LEU A 483 27.60 -4.51 -13.97
C LEU A 483 27.18 -5.99 -13.97
N ARG A 484 28.15 -6.92 -13.84
CA ARG A 484 27.87 -8.35 -13.70
C ARG A 484 27.01 -8.62 -12.47
N GLU A 485 27.42 -8.13 -11.31
CA GLU A 485 26.66 -8.33 -10.07
C GLU A 485 25.33 -7.57 -10.09
N LEU A 486 25.24 -6.41 -10.74
CA LEU A 486 23.96 -5.69 -10.95
C LEU A 486 22.94 -6.57 -11.70
N VAL A 487 23.37 -7.26 -12.76
CA VAL A 487 22.54 -8.20 -13.52
C VAL A 487 22.07 -9.34 -12.63
N ILE A 488 22.98 -9.93 -11.85
CA ILE A 488 22.67 -11.05 -10.95
C ILE A 488 21.65 -10.63 -9.89
N LEU A 489 21.88 -9.49 -9.21
CA LEU A 489 20.94 -8.97 -8.23
C LEU A 489 19.58 -8.66 -8.85
N ARG A 490 19.54 -8.14 -10.08
CA ARG A 490 18.25 -7.87 -10.73
C ARG A 490 17.52 -9.17 -11.12
N VAL A 491 18.22 -10.18 -11.63
CA VAL A 491 17.63 -11.51 -11.88
C VAL A 491 17.05 -12.09 -10.58
N ALA A 492 17.79 -11.99 -9.47
CA ALA A 492 17.32 -12.41 -8.16
C ALA A 492 16.06 -11.66 -7.70
N VAL A 493 16.02 -10.34 -7.89
CA VAL A 493 14.86 -9.49 -7.55
C VAL A 493 13.62 -9.85 -8.39
N VAL A 494 13.77 -10.03 -9.70
CA VAL A 494 12.65 -10.38 -10.60
C VAL A 494 12.13 -11.79 -10.29
N ASN A 495 13.04 -12.76 -10.07
CA ASN A 495 12.68 -14.14 -9.75
C ASN A 495 12.34 -14.38 -8.28
N GLN A 496 12.53 -13.38 -7.42
CA GLN A 496 12.40 -13.49 -5.96
C GLN A 496 13.35 -14.53 -5.31
N ALA A 497 14.51 -14.76 -5.93
CA ALA A 497 15.50 -15.71 -5.46
C ALA A 497 16.41 -15.09 -4.41
N TYR A 498 15.97 -15.08 -3.15
CA TYR A 498 16.70 -14.41 -2.08
C TYR A 498 18.08 -15.02 -1.81
N TYR A 499 18.23 -16.34 -1.92
CA TYR A 499 19.55 -16.96 -1.73
C TYR A 499 20.56 -16.40 -2.75
N GLU A 500 20.14 -16.22 -4.00
CA GLU A 500 20.96 -15.60 -5.04
C GLU A 500 21.31 -14.15 -4.67
N TYR A 501 20.32 -13.35 -4.29
CA TYR A 501 20.54 -11.98 -3.84
C TYR A 501 21.49 -11.93 -2.63
N PHE A 502 21.29 -12.80 -1.64
CA PHE A 502 22.10 -12.88 -0.42
C PHE A 502 23.58 -13.13 -0.73
N GLN A 503 23.88 -14.12 -1.58
CA GLN A 503 25.26 -14.48 -1.92
C GLN A 503 25.95 -13.38 -2.75
N HIS A 504 25.20 -12.69 -3.60
CA HIS A 504 25.74 -11.74 -4.56
C HIS A 504 25.75 -10.29 -4.06
N TYR A 505 24.90 -9.93 -3.10
CA TYR A 505 24.85 -8.59 -2.51
C TYR A 505 26.21 -8.11 -1.95
N PRO A 506 26.95 -8.89 -1.12
CA PRO A 506 28.26 -8.45 -0.65
C PRO A 506 29.30 -8.38 -1.79
N VAL A 507 29.16 -9.20 -2.83
CA VAL A 507 30.05 -9.16 -4.01
C VAL A 507 29.78 -7.91 -4.84
N PHE A 508 28.52 -7.54 -5.03
CA PHE A 508 28.12 -6.29 -5.70
C PHE A 508 28.75 -5.06 -5.02
N LEU A 509 28.68 -4.99 -3.69
CA LEU A 509 29.31 -3.90 -2.94
C LEU A 509 30.83 -3.89 -3.10
N LYS A 510 31.47 -5.07 -3.08
CA LYS A 510 32.92 -5.20 -3.27
C LYS A 510 33.39 -4.77 -4.67
N GLU A 511 32.58 -5.01 -5.69
CA GLU A 511 32.86 -4.66 -7.09
C GLU A 511 32.54 -3.18 -7.41
N GLY A 512 32.17 -2.37 -6.41
CA GLY A 512 31.92 -0.93 -6.54
C GLY A 512 30.45 -0.54 -6.68
N GLY A 513 29.53 -1.48 -6.50
CA GLY A 513 28.12 -1.18 -6.29
C GLY A 513 27.86 -0.55 -4.92
N SER A 514 26.73 0.12 -4.78
CA SER A 514 26.34 0.84 -3.57
C SER A 514 25.03 0.31 -2.99
N VAL A 515 24.83 0.51 -1.68
CA VAL A 515 23.57 0.14 -1.01
C VAL A 515 22.35 0.80 -1.66
N PRO A 516 22.36 2.13 -1.98
CA PRO A 516 21.23 2.76 -2.66
C PRO A 516 20.90 2.15 -4.02
N GLU A 517 21.90 1.76 -4.82
CA GLU A 517 21.66 1.06 -6.09
C GLU A 517 20.96 -0.29 -5.83
N ALA A 518 21.49 -1.08 -4.90
CA ALA A 518 20.95 -2.40 -4.59
C ALA A 518 19.51 -2.35 -4.04
N GLU A 519 19.16 -1.31 -3.28
CA GLU A 519 17.81 -1.06 -2.77
C GLU A 519 16.87 -0.52 -3.86
N ALA A 520 17.37 0.34 -4.76
CA ALA A 520 16.60 0.92 -5.85
C ALA A 520 16.28 -0.09 -6.97
N LEU A 521 16.93 -1.26 -6.99
CA LEU A 521 16.69 -2.30 -8.00
C LEU A 521 15.22 -2.71 -8.11
N GLY A 522 14.43 -2.63 -7.04
CA GLY A 522 12.98 -2.94 -7.09
C GLY A 522 12.13 -1.93 -7.85
N ASN A 523 12.61 -0.68 -7.97
CA ASN A 523 11.90 0.43 -8.60
C ASN A 523 12.81 1.25 -9.53
N TRP A 524 13.75 0.60 -10.20
CA TRP A 524 14.83 1.27 -10.93
C TRP A 524 14.34 2.16 -12.10
N ARG A 525 13.08 1.98 -12.53
CA ARG A 525 12.45 2.83 -13.56
C ARG A 525 11.95 4.17 -13.02
N SER A 526 11.79 4.32 -11.71
CA SER A 526 11.31 5.56 -11.08
C SER A 526 12.23 6.75 -11.38
N GLU A 527 11.66 7.95 -11.35
CA GLU A 527 12.46 9.17 -11.52
C GLU A 527 13.43 9.36 -10.33
N ALA A 528 13.04 8.92 -9.13
CA ALA A 528 13.87 8.96 -7.93
C ALA A 528 15.18 8.14 -8.08
N SER A 529 15.16 7.03 -8.81
CA SER A 529 16.35 6.19 -9.03
C SER A 529 17.18 6.59 -10.25
N LYS A 530 16.77 7.61 -11.02
CA LYS A 530 17.44 7.99 -12.27
C LYS A 530 18.90 8.40 -12.08
N TYR A 531 19.23 8.97 -10.93
CA TYR A 531 20.59 9.39 -10.59
C TYR A 531 21.49 8.22 -10.13
N LEU A 532 20.89 7.06 -9.82
CA LEU A 532 21.62 5.87 -9.36
C LEU A 532 22.06 4.99 -10.54
N PHE A 533 21.37 5.06 -11.68
CA PHE A 533 21.62 4.18 -12.82
C PHE A 533 21.87 4.97 -14.10
N GLY A 534 23.07 4.82 -14.66
CA GLY A 534 23.44 5.43 -15.94
C GLY A 534 22.67 4.85 -17.13
N ALA A 535 22.87 5.42 -18.32
CA ALA A 535 22.20 4.96 -19.54
C ALA A 535 22.47 3.46 -19.85
N LYS A 536 23.71 3.00 -19.63
CA LYS A 536 24.10 1.59 -19.79
C LYS A 536 23.40 0.69 -18.77
N ASP A 537 23.44 1.06 -17.49
CA ASP A 537 22.76 0.30 -16.42
C ASP A 537 21.27 0.14 -16.71
N ARG A 538 20.58 1.23 -17.10
CA ARG A 538 19.14 1.21 -17.40
C ARG A 538 18.80 0.40 -18.66
N ALA A 539 19.68 0.38 -19.67
CA ALA A 539 19.49 -0.48 -20.84
C ALA A 539 19.64 -1.96 -20.47
N VAL A 540 20.64 -2.29 -19.64
CA VAL A 540 20.87 -3.64 -19.11
C VAL A 540 19.72 -4.10 -18.22
N LEU A 541 19.27 -3.29 -17.27
CA LEU A 541 18.13 -3.61 -16.39
C LEU A 541 16.84 -3.81 -17.19
N ALA A 542 16.59 -3.00 -18.23
CA ALA A 542 15.48 -3.24 -19.15
C ALA A 542 15.58 -4.61 -19.82
N TYR A 543 16.76 -4.95 -20.35
CA TYR A 543 17.02 -6.23 -21.00
C TYR A 543 16.79 -7.42 -20.05
N VAL A 544 17.33 -7.35 -18.82
CA VAL A 544 17.15 -8.37 -17.78
C VAL A 544 15.67 -8.59 -17.47
N ASP A 545 14.88 -7.52 -17.36
CA ASP A 545 13.45 -7.63 -17.07
C ASP A 545 12.65 -8.31 -18.19
N GLU A 546 12.93 -7.98 -19.46
CA GLU A 546 12.24 -8.62 -20.58
C GLU A 546 12.64 -10.09 -20.69
N MET A 547 13.94 -10.38 -20.60
CA MET A 547 14.45 -11.75 -20.71
C MET A 547 14.01 -12.64 -19.54
N THR A 548 13.97 -12.10 -18.32
CA THR A 548 13.61 -12.86 -17.11
C THR A 548 12.10 -12.97 -16.95
N GLY A 549 11.38 -11.86 -17.03
CA GLY A 549 9.95 -11.82 -16.74
C GLY A 549 9.06 -12.24 -17.92
N ARG A 550 9.52 -12.06 -19.17
CA ARG A 550 8.72 -12.32 -20.37
C ARG A 550 9.35 -13.31 -21.33
N ILE A 551 10.62 -13.70 -21.14
CA ILE A 551 11.41 -14.53 -22.07
C ILE A 551 11.71 -13.82 -23.39
N GLN A 552 10.73 -13.16 -24.02
CA GLN A 552 10.91 -12.39 -25.25
C GLN A 552 11.44 -10.98 -24.97
N VAL A 553 12.62 -10.67 -25.52
CA VAL A 553 13.21 -9.33 -25.52
C VAL A 553 12.78 -8.57 -26.78
N GLN A 554 12.42 -7.30 -26.63
CA GLN A 554 11.95 -6.45 -27.72
C GLN A 554 13.12 -5.85 -28.51
N ASP A 555 12.96 -5.69 -29.83
CA ASP A 555 14.00 -5.13 -30.72
C ASP A 555 14.49 -3.75 -30.26
N LYS A 556 13.59 -2.89 -29.76
CA LYS A 556 13.96 -1.57 -29.22
C LYS A 556 14.89 -1.67 -28.01
N THR A 557 14.78 -2.72 -27.22
CA THR A 557 15.61 -2.95 -26.03
C THR A 557 17.00 -3.39 -26.47
N VAL A 558 17.09 -4.33 -27.42
CA VAL A 558 18.35 -4.76 -28.03
C VAL A 558 19.06 -3.57 -28.71
N LYS A 559 18.33 -2.75 -29.47
CA LYS A 559 18.87 -1.54 -30.11
C LYS A 559 19.46 -0.56 -29.10
N LYS A 560 18.79 -0.33 -27.96
CA LYS A 560 19.32 0.51 -26.88
C LYS A 560 20.56 -0.10 -26.24
N LEU A 561 20.57 -1.41 -26.01
CA LEU A 561 21.70 -2.11 -25.43
C LEU A 561 22.95 -1.99 -26.30
N LEU A 562 22.81 -2.26 -27.61
CA LEU A 562 23.89 -2.10 -28.59
C LEU A 562 24.45 -0.67 -28.63
N ALA A 563 23.58 0.34 -28.52
CA ALA A 563 24.00 1.74 -28.47
C ALA A 563 24.79 2.12 -27.19
N THR A 564 24.73 1.30 -26.14
CA THR A 564 25.47 1.50 -24.89
C THR A 564 26.73 0.65 -24.77
N ALA A 565 26.95 -0.28 -25.71
CA ALA A 565 28.14 -1.12 -25.75
C ALA A 565 29.35 -0.33 -26.30
N SER A 566 30.56 -0.74 -25.91
CA SER A 566 31.78 -0.21 -26.50
C SER A 566 31.81 -0.48 -28.01
N THR A 567 32.41 0.43 -28.79
CA THR A 567 32.54 0.31 -30.26
C THR A 567 33.37 -0.89 -30.70
N GLU A 568 34.17 -1.47 -29.81
CA GLU A 568 35.13 -2.53 -30.16
C GLU A 568 34.52 -3.94 -30.21
N ALA A 569 33.40 -4.21 -29.54
CA ALA A 569 32.74 -5.53 -29.55
C ALA A 569 31.27 -5.51 -29.05
N PRO A 570 30.35 -4.79 -29.72
CA PRO A 570 28.98 -4.64 -29.24
C PRO A 570 28.18 -5.96 -29.24
N GLU A 571 28.44 -6.87 -30.16
CA GLU A 571 27.77 -8.18 -30.22
C GLU A 571 28.20 -9.08 -29.07
N SER A 572 29.50 -9.12 -28.74
CA SER A 572 30.03 -9.89 -27.62
C SER A 572 29.39 -9.47 -26.30
N PHE A 573 29.16 -8.17 -26.12
CA PHE A 573 28.45 -7.65 -24.94
C PHE A 573 27.03 -8.19 -24.81
N VAL A 574 26.26 -8.20 -25.90
CA VAL A 574 24.90 -8.75 -25.87
C VAL A 574 24.91 -10.24 -25.59
N VAL A 575 25.82 -11.01 -26.21
CA VAL A 575 25.92 -12.46 -26.02
C VAL A 575 26.33 -12.80 -24.59
N GLU A 576 27.36 -12.16 -24.04
CA GLU A 576 27.81 -12.36 -22.66
C GLU A 576 26.71 -11.97 -21.66
N LEU A 577 25.99 -10.87 -21.89
CA LEU A 577 24.88 -10.45 -21.04
C LEU A 577 23.73 -11.46 -21.08
N THR A 578 23.40 -11.95 -22.28
CA THR A 578 22.36 -12.97 -22.48
C THR A 578 22.72 -14.25 -21.73
N ALA A 579 23.97 -14.72 -21.86
CA ALA A 579 24.45 -15.91 -21.19
C ALA A 579 24.47 -15.75 -19.66
N LEU A 580 24.88 -14.58 -19.15
CA LEU A 580 24.85 -14.26 -17.73
C LEU A 580 23.41 -14.29 -17.19
N CYS A 581 22.50 -13.58 -17.86
CA CYS A 581 21.09 -13.51 -17.47
C CYS A 581 20.43 -14.90 -17.53
N ALA A 582 20.65 -15.69 -18.59
CA ALA A 582 20.14 -17.05 -18.71
C ALA A 582 20.70 -17.98 -17.62
N GLY A 583 22.01 -17.87 -17.34
CA GLY A 583 22.68 -18.65 -16.31
C GLY A 583 22.07 -18.42 -14.95
N TYR A 584 21.92 -17.17 -14.52
CA TYR A 584 21.33 -16.88 -13.20
C TYR A 584 19.82 -17.12 -13.14
N ASN A 585 19.13 -17.03 -14.27
CA ASN A 585 17.77 -17.55 -14.39
C ASN A 585 17.66 -19.08 -14.19
N MET A 586 18.72 -19.83 -14.47
CA MET A 586 18.81 -21.25 -14.12
C MET A 586 19.14 -21.44 -12.64
N VAL A 587 20.06 -20.62 -12.09
CA VAL A 587 20.41 -20.62 -10.65
C VAL A 587 19.17 -20.38 -9.80
N SER A 588 18.46 -19.27 -10.02
CA SER A 588 17.25 -18.90 -9.29
C SER A 588 16.22 -20.03 -9.24
N ARG A 589 15.93 -20.64 -10.40
CA ARG A 589 14.98 -21.76 -10.49
C ARG A 589 15.44 -23.00 -9.73
N PHE A 590 16.74 -23.29 -9.73
CA PHE A 590 17.28 -24.41 -8.96
C PHE A 590 17.21 -24.16 -7.45
N LEU A 591 17.60 -22.97 -7.01
CA LEU A 591 17.57 -22.54 -5.60
C LEU A 591 16.15 -22.58 -5.04
N GLU A 592 15.20 -21.98 -5.76
CA GLU A 592 13.81 -21.87 -5.33
C GLU A 592 13.09 -23.22 -5.41
N ALA A 593 13.36 -24.07 -6.41
CA ALA A 593 12.75 -25.40 -6.47
C ALA A 593 13.12 -26.30 -5.28
N LEU A 594 14.33 -26.12 -4.72
CA LEU A 594 14.86 -26.94 -3.63
C LEU A 594 14.79 -26.26 -2.25
N HIS A 595 14.24 -25.04 -2.18
CA HIS A 595 14.14 -24.23 -0.95
C HIS A 595 15.50 -24.01 -0.27
N LEU A 596 16.52 -23.58 -1.01
CA LEU A 596 17.82 -23.31 -0.41
C LEU A 596 17.76 -22.08 0.51
N THR A 597 18.42 -22.18 1.66
CA THR A 597 18.48 -21.16 2.70
C THR A 597 19.92 -20.64 2.83
N PRO A 598 20.12 -19.33 3.09
CA PRO A 598 21.45 -18.78 3.37
C PRO A 598 22.14 -19.40 4.58
N GLU A 599 23.47 -19.35 4.65
CA GLU A 599 24.31 -19.90 5.73
C GLU A 599 24.28 -19.07 7.04
N SER A 600 23.36 -18.11 7.18
CA SER A 600 23.36 -17.18 8.32
C SER A 600 22.57 -17.72 9.51
N GLU A 601 23.18 -17.69 10.70
CA GLU A 601 22.52 -17.96 11.98
C GLU A 601 21.78 -16.73 12.55
N ASN A 602 22.03 -15.53 12.01
CA ASN A 602 21.40 -14.29 12.47
C ASN A 602 20.49 -13.70 11.38
N PRO A 603 19.16 -13.86 11.49
CA PRO A 603 18.21 -13.28 10.56
C PRO A 603 18.31 -11.74 10.51
N ALA A 604 18.58 -11.05 11.61
CA ALA A 604 18.58 -9.59 11.66
C ALA A 604 19.70 -8.94 10.82
N ALA A 605 20.75 -9.68 10.49
CA ALA A 605 21.91 -9.19 9.73
C ALA A 605 21.79 -9.43 8.20
N LEU A 606 20.68 -10.02 7.73
CA LEU A 606 20.56 -10.38 6.32
C LEU A 606 20.24 -9.14 5.44
N PRO A 607 20.83 -9.02 4.24
CA PRO A 607 20.50 -7.96 3.31
C PRO A 607 19.02 -7.99 2.90
N ARG A 608 18.41 -6.81 2.79
CA ARG A 608 17.03 -6.68 2.34
C ARG A 608 16.99 -6.69 0.82
N MET A 609 16.44 -7.75 0.23
CA MET A 609 16.14 -7.77 -1.20
C MET A 609 14.89 -6.92 -1.48
N PRO A 610 14.94 -5.96 -2.43
CA PRO A 610 13.78 -5.18 -2.82
C PRO A 610 12.83 -6.00 -3.71
N VAL A 611 11.53 -5.66 -3.71
CA VAL A 611 10.54 -6.23 -4.64
C VAL A 611 10.48 -5.46 -5.95
N ASP A 612 10.36 -6.19 -7.06
CA ASP A 612 10.14 -5.60 -8.39
C ASP A 612 8.69 -5.13 -8.59
N ILE A 613 8.43 -3.84 -8.33
CA ILE A 613 7.10 -3.22 -8.36
C ILE A 613 6.44 -3.35 -9.74
N HIS A 614 7.21 -3.35 -10.83
CA HIS A 614 6.65 -3.38 -12.19
C HIS A 614 6.21 -4.78 -12.62
N SER A 615 6.89 -5.83 -12.15
CA SER A 615 6.47 -7.21 -12.39
C SER A 615 5.20 -7.57 -11.62
N THR A 616 4.98 -6.96 -10.44
CA THR A 616 3.81 -7.22 -9.59
C THR A 616 2.51 -6.62 -10.12
N LEU A 617 2.60 -5.51 -10.87
CA LEU A 617 1.43 -4.68 -11.19
C LEU A 617 0.95 -4.75 -12.64
N GLY A 618 1.73 -5.41 -13.51
CA GLY A 618 1.55 -5.39 -14.96
C GLY A 618 1.73 -4.00 -15.56
N ASN A 619 2.24 -3.95 -16.79
CA ASN A 619 2.32 -2.70 -17.55
C ASN A 619 0.95 -2.22 -18.03
#